data_AF-A0A6M1SS97-F1
#
_entry.id   AF-A0A6M1SS97-F1
#
_cell.length_a   1.000
_cell.length_b   1.000
_cell.length_c   1.000
_cell.angle_alpha   90.00
_cell.angle_beta   90.00
_cell.angle_gamma   90.00
#
_symmetry.space_group_name_H-M   'P 1'
#
loop_
_entity.id
_entity.type
_entity.pdbx_description
1 polymer ?
#
loop_
_entity_poly.entity_id
_entity_poly.type
_entity_poly.pdbx_seq_one_letter_code
_entity_poly.pdbx_strand_id
1 'polypeptide(L)'
;MTSGNDSSKHREAEFVRTVAGVIDSKAKEGAFDRLVIAAAPIALGNFRKLLSDHTKKAVVAELDKDLTNVPTAQLDKHFDGILAV
;
A
#
# COMPACT_ATOMS: atom_id res chain seq x y z
N MET A 1 27.75 16.91 -14.62
CA MET A 1 27.36 16.52 -13.25
C MET A 1 25.94 15.95 -13.32
N THR A 2 25.83 14.65 -13.54
CA THR A 2 24.56 13.93 -13.71
C THR A 2 24.23 13.18 -12.43
N SER A 3 23.09 13.45 -11.79
CA SER A 3 22.24 12.45 -11.12
C SER A 3 21.23 13.14 -10.20
N GLY A 4 20.05 13.43 -10.74
CA GLY A 4 18.88 13.89 -9.98
C GLY A 4 17.84 12.79 -9.71
N ASN A 5 18.16 11.51 -9.98
CA ASN A 5 17.15 10.43 -10.08
C ASN A 5 17.28 9.30 -9.04
N ASP A 6 18.23 9.38 -8.11
CA ASP A 6 18.48 8.32 -7.11
C ASP A 6 17.80 8.58 -5.75
N SER A 7 17.54 9.85 -5.42
CA SER A 7 17.01 10.24 -4.12
C SER A 7 15.56 9.82 -3.88
N SER A 8 14.74 9.73 -4.93
CA SER A 8 13.31 9.39 -4.79
C SER A 8 13.14 7.93 -4.36
N LYS A 9 13.87 7.01 -5.02
CA LYS A 9 13.76 5.57 -4.76
C LYS A 9 14.11 5.18 -3.34
N HIS A 10 15.15 5.80 -2.78
CA HIS A 10 15.57 5.54 -1.40
C HIS A 10 14.54 6.05 -0.40
N ARG A 11 14.00 7.25 -0.64
CA ARG A 11 13.02 7.89 0.24
C ARG A 11 11.67 7.16 0.21
N GLU A 12 11.27 6.68 -0.97
CA GLU A 12 10.08 5.84 -1.14
C GLU A 12 10.21 4.52 -0.37
N ALA A 13 11.37 3.85 -0.43
CA ALA A 13 11.57 2.59 0.29
C ALA A 13 11.51 2.77 1.83
N GLU A 14 12.08 3.84 2.35
CA GLU A 14 12.02 4.15 3.79
C GLU A 14 10.60 4.52 4.23
N PHE A 15 9.88 5.27 3.40
CA PHE A 15 8.47 5.59 3.62
C PHE A 15 7.61 4.33 3.66
N VAL A 16 7.74 3.45 2.66
CA VAL A 16 7.02 2.17 2.58
C VAL A 16 7.32 1.31 3.81
N ARG A 17 8.58 1.25 4.26
CA ARG A 17 8.96 0.50 5.47
C ARG A 17 8.29 1.04 6.73
N THR A 18 8.22 2.36 6.88
CA THR A 18 7.56 3.01 8.01
C THR A 18 6.06 2.72 8.00
N VAL A 19 5.41 2.89 6.83
CA VAL A 19 3.98 2.60 6.65
C VAL A 19 3.70 1.13 6.90
N ALA A 20 4.51 0.21 6.37
CA ALA A 20 4.36 -1.23 6.58
C ALA A 20 4.43 -1.59 8.07
N GLY A 21 5.34 -0.98 8.85
CA GLY A 21 5.43 -1.22 10.29
C GLY A 21 4.20 -0.73 11.07
N VAL A 22 3.63 0.42 10.68
CA VAL A 22 2.39 0.94 11.28
C VAL A 22 1.21 0.04 10.94
N ILE A 23 1.07 -0.35 9.67
CA ILE A 23 0.03 -1.26 9.22
C ILE A 23 0.16 -2.61 9.94
N ASP A 24 1.36 -3.17 10.08
CA ASP A 24 1.59 -4.44 10.76
C ASP A 24 1.20 -4.39 12.25
N SER A 25 1.52 -3.27 12.91
CA SER A 25 1.13 -3.05 14.31
C SER A 25 -0.39 -2.99 14.44
N LYS A 26 -1.05 -2.20 13.57
CA LYS A 26 -2.51 -2.08 13.51
C LYS A 26 -3.21 -3.39 13.15
N ALA A 27 -2.63 -4.19 12.26
CA ALA A 27 -3.13 -5.51 11.89
C ALA A 27 -3.05 -6.47 13.08
N LYS A 28 -1.94 -6.46 13.84
CA LYS A 28 -1.78 -7.24 15.08
C LYS A 28 -2.74 -6.80 16.18
N GLU A 29 -3.04 -5.52 16.27
CA GLU A 29 -4.06 -4.98 17.18
C GLU A 29 -5.50 -5.31 16.73
N GLY A 30 -5.70 -5.86 15.53
CA GLY A 30 -7.03 -6.12 14.98
C GLY A 30 -7.80 -4.85 14.64
N ALA A 31 -7.10 -3.74 14.36
CA ALA A 31 -7.72 -2.46 14.03
C ALA A 31 -8.44 -2.46 12.67
N PHE A 32 -8.10 -3.43 11.80
CA PHE A 32 -8.78 -3.66 10.53
C PHE A 32 -8.78 -5.16 10.21
N ASP A 33 -9.86 -5.62 9.58
CA ASP A 33 -10.02 -6.99 9.09
C ASP A 33 -9.63 -7.12 7.60
N ARG A 34 -9.85 -6.04 6.84
CA ARG A 34 -9.60 -5.97 5.40
C ARG A 34 -8.74 -4.74 5.09
N LEU A 35 -7.67 -4.94 4.33
CA LEU A 35 -6.72 -3.90 3.91
C LEU A 35 -6.67 -3.84 2.38
N VAL A 36 -6.76 -2.65 1.82
CA VAL A 36 -6.58 -2.42 0.38
C VAL A 36 -5.39 -1.50 0.18
N ILE A 37 -4.46 -1.90 -0.69
CA ILE A 37 -3.25 -1.12 -0.98
C ILE A 37 -3.33 -0.63 -2.41
N ALA A 38 -3.38 0.68 -2.61
CA ALA A 38 -3.30 1.30 -3.92
C ALA A 38 -1.99 2.08 -4.03
N ALA A 39 -1.10 1.63 -4.90
CA ALA A 39 0.19 2.27 -5.12
C ALA A 39 0.77 1.89 -6.49
N ALA A 40 1.78 2.62 -6.95
CA ALA A 40 2.53 2.24 -8.14
C ALA A 40 3.12 0.82 -8.01
N PRO A 41 3.28 0.05 -9.10
CA PRO A 41 3.74 -1.34 -9.05
C PRO A 41 5.10 -1.54 -8.35
N ILE A 42 5.98 -0.55 -8.42
CA ILE A 42 7.27 -0.55 -7.71
C ILE A 42 7.07 -0.50 -6.19
N ALA A 43 6.16 0.36 -5.72
CA ALA A 43 5.84 0.49 -4.30
C ALA A 43 5.09 -0.76 -3.79
N LEU A 44 4.14 -1.30 -4.56
CA LEU A 44 3.46 -2.57 -4.24
C LEU A 44 4.47 -3.71 -4.07
N GLY A 45 5.44 -3.83 -4.97
CA GLY A 45 6.51 -4.82 -4.85
C GLY A 45 7.32 -4.67 -3.56
N ASN A 46 7.56 -3.44 -3.10
CA ASN A 46 8.22 -3.16 -1.82
C ASN A 46 7.32 -3.49 -0.62
N PHE A 47 6.04 -3.09 -0.65
CA PHE A 47 5.06 -3.46 0.37
C PHE A 47 4.97 -4.97 0.51
N ARG A 48 4.88 -5.71 -0.60
CA ARG A 48 4.83 -7.18 -0.57
C ARG A 48 6.11 -7.82 -0.03
N LYS A 49 7.25 -7.14 -0.04
CA LYS A 49 8.49 -7.63 0.61
C LYS A 49 8.57 -7.24 2.10
N LEU A 50 8.02 -6.08 2.46
CA LEU A 50 8.14 -5.50 3.80
C LEU A 50 6.99 -5.87 4.75
N LEU A 51 5.80 -6.14 4.22
CA LEU A 51 4.64 -6.58 4.99
C LEU A 51 4.82 -8.02 5.46
N SER A 52 4.51 -8.27 6.74
CA SER A 52 4.48 -9.62 7.30
C SER A 52 3.36 -10.46 6.70
N ASP A 53 3.49 -11.79 6.74
CA ASP A 53 2.48 -12.73 6.25
C ASP A 53 1.09 -12.51 6.86
N HIS A 54 1.01 -12.07 8.11
CA HIS A 54 -0.25 -11.71 8.75
C HIS A 54 -0.95 -10.54 8.05
N THR A 55 -0.21 -9.45 7.86
CA THR A 55 -0.72 -8.25 7.19
C THR A 55 -1.08 -8.53 5.74
N LYS A 56 -0.29 -9.36 5.03
CA LYS A 56 -0.61 -9.82 3.68
C LYS A 56 -1.91 -10.63 3.60
N LYS A 57 -2.25 -11.41 4.62
CA LYS A 57 -3.54 -12.11 4.67
C LYS A 57 -4.71 -11.15 4.87
N ALA A 58 -4.50 -10.04 5.55
CA ALA A 58 -5.48 -8.97 5.66
C ALA A 58 -5.59 -8.15 4.37
N VAL A 59 -4.58 -8.18 3.48
CA VAL A 59 -4.67 -7.51 2.18
C VAL A 59 -5.69 -8.24 1.31
N VAL A 60 -6.86 -7.63 1.15
CA VAL A 60 -7.93 -8.16 0.28
C VAL A 60 -7.74 -7.73 -1.17
N ALA A 61 -7.00 -6.65 -1.42
CA ALA A 61 -6.70 -6.19 -2.77
C ALA A 61 -5.46 -5.30 -2.88
N GLU A 62 -4.78 -5.43 -4.02
CA GLU A 62 -3.66 -4.60 -4.44
C GLU A 62 -4.06 -3.93 -5.77
N LEU A 63 -4.07 -2.60 -5.82
CA LEU A 63 -4.34 -1.83 -7.04
C LEU A 63 -3.05 -1.14 -7.49
N ASP A 64 -2.61 -1.46 -8.70
CA ASP A 64 -1.46 -0.82 -9.38
C ASP A 64 -1.77 0.59 -9.90
N LYS A 65 -2.83 1.23 -9.40
CA LYS A 65 -3.22 2.59 -9.77
C LYS A 65 -2.76 3.57 -8.71
N ASP A 66 -2.13 4.65 -9.16
CA ASP A 66 -1.84 5.83 -8.35
C ASP A 66 -3.16 6.55 -8.02
N LEU A 67 -3.82 6.11 -6.96
CA LEU A 67 -5.08 6.69 -6.49
C LEU A 67 -4.85 7.94 -5.62
N THR A 68 -3.62 8.44 -5.52
CA THR A 68 -3.29 9.68 -4.79
C THR A 68 -4.07 10.89 -5.30
N ASN A 69 -4.53 10.82 -6.55
CA ASN A 69 -5.31 11.86 -7.21
C ASN A 69 -6.83 11.58 -7.22
N VAL A 70 -7.28 10.49 -6.60
CA VAL A 70 -8.69 10.10 -6.61
C VAL A 70 -9.33 10.47 -5.27
N PRO A 71 -10.39 11.30 -5.26
CA PRO A 71 -11.07 11.67 -4.02
C PRO A 71 -11.69 10.43 -3.36
N THR A 72 -11.67 10.40 -2.02
CA THR A 72 -12.19 9.30 -1.20
C THR A 72 -13.61 8.87 -1.58
N ALA A 73 -14.47 9.80 -2.01
CA ALA A 73 -15.83 9.51 -2.45
C ALA A 73 -15.93 8.75 -3.81
N GLN A 74 -14.86 8.71 -4.60
CA GLN A 74 -14.78 7.93 -5.83
C GLN A 74 -14.03 6.60 -5.63
N LEU A 75 -13.34 6.44 -4.49
CA LEU A 75 -12.70 5.19 -4.11
C LEU A 75 -13.73 4.08 -3.96
N ASP A 76 -14.90 4.34 -3.38
CA ASP A 76 -15.99 3.36 -3.26
C ASP A 76 -16.37 2.75 -4.62
N LYS A 77 -16.48 3.55 -5.69
CA LYS A 77 -16.78 3.04 -7.04
C LYS A 77 -15.66 2.21 -7.65
N HIS A 78 -14.41 2.47 -7.27
CA HIS A 78 -13.26 1.69 -7.70
C HIS A 78 -13.08 0.41 -6.88
N PHE A 79 -13.53 0.42 -5.62
CA PHE A 79 -13.51 -0.74 -4.73
C PHE A 79 -14.77 -1.59 -4.81
N ASP A 80 -15.87 -1.12 -5.40
CA ASP A 80 -17.14 -1.85 -5.55
C ASP A 80 -16.96 -3.21 -6.25
N GLY A 81 -16.08 -3.27 -7.27
CA GLY A 81 -15.73 -4.52 -7.95
C GLY A 81 -14.72 -5.41 -7.23
N ILE A 82 -14.17 -4.96 -6.10
CA ILE A 82 -13.05 -5.58 -5.39
C ILE A 82 -13.46 -6.02 -3.97
N LEU A 83 -14.38 -5.29 -3.33
CA LEU A 83 -14.96 -5.58 -2.02
C LEU A 83 -16.08 -6.64 -2.09
N ALA A 84 -16.41 -7.14 -3.28
CA ALA A 84 -17.33 -8.24 -3.50
C ALA A 84 -16.69 -9.58 -3.07
N VAL A 85 -16.52 -9.74 -1.75
CA VAL A 85 -16.22 -11.02 -1.08
C VAL A 85 -16.95 -11.13 0.25
#